data_AF-A0A1W6S5F0-F1
#
_entry.id   AF-A0A1W6S5F0-F1
#
_cell.length_a   1.000
_cell.length_b   1.000
_cell.length_c   1.000
_cell.angle_alpha   90.00
_cell.angle_beta   90.00
_cell.angle_gamma   90.00
#
_symmetry.space_group_name_H-M   'P 1'
#
loop_
_entity.id
_entity.type
_entity.pdbx_description
1 polymer ?
#
loop_
_entity_poly.entity_id
_entity_poly.type
_entity_poly.pdbx_seq_one_letter_code
_entity_poly.pdbx_strand_id
1 'polypeptide(L)'
;LRVVIPRFQELHLEGAQGQGQLTQYTRYLTIALGLLNATTLVTLARSGQLFSGCGAAGSAGALIPNDNLVTIGLLILTLTAGSGLIMWMGELVTEKGVGNGMSLLIFVAIAAQFPTSLGAILKTQGWGTFLIVLVLGLVIVALVVFVEQSQRRVPVQYAKRMIGRRTMGGTSTYIPIKVNMAGVIPVIFASSMLYLPALLAQFATPKNGANVPGWIEWINNYLTRGDHPIYMLMYFLLTIGFT
;
A
#
# COMPACT_ATOMS: atom_id res chain seq x y z
N LEU A 1 -12.00 -4.73 -9.41
CA LEU A 1 -12.74 -4.56 -10.70
C LEU A 1 -12.72 -5.81 -11.58
N ARG A 2 -11.58 -6.49 -11.75
CA ARG A 2 -11.42 -7.70 -12.58
C ARG A 2 -12.37 -8.86 -12.23
N VAL A 3 -12.64 -9.06 -10.94
CA VAL A 3 -13.51 -10.14 -10.42
C VAL A 3 -14.99 -9.75 -10.42
N VAL A 4 -15.30 -8.45 -10.58
CA VAL A 4 -16.65 -7.91 -10.43
C VAL A 4 -17.30 -7.62 -11.78
N ILE A 5 -16.50 -7.37 -12.83
CA ILE A 5 -16.99 -6.99 -14.16
C ILE A 5 -16.51 -8.04 -15.18
N PRO A 6 -17.41 -8.87 -15.74
CA PRO A 6 -17.04 -9.99 -16.63
C PRO A 6 -16.32 -9.52 -17.91
N ARG A 7 -16.65 -8.34 -18.43
CA ARG A 7 -15.94 -7.73 -19.57
C ARG A 7 -14.44 -7.51 -19.32
N PHE A 8 -14.05 -7.15 -18.09
CA PHE A 8 -12.62 -7.01 -17.76
C PHE A 8 -11.92 -8.35 -17.59
N GLN A 9 -12.67 -9.42 -17.30
CA GLN A 9 -12.13 -10.78 -17.29
C GLN A 9 -11.91 -11.31 -18.71
N GLU A 10 -12.84 -11.06 -19.64
CA GLU A 10 -12.67 -11.38 -21.06
C GLU A 10 -11.44 -10.69 -21.67
N LEU A 11 -11.31 -9.37 -21.45
CA LEU A 11 -10.11 -8.62 -21.85
C LEU A 11 -8.82 -9.18 -21.22
N HIS A 12 -8.87 -9.74 -20.01
CA HIS A 12 -7.70 -10.40 -19.44
C HIS A 12 -7.33 -11.71 -20.11
N LEU A 13 -8.34 -12.45 -20.60
CA LEU A 13 -8.19 -13.73 -21.28
C LEU A 13 -7.70 -13.55 -22.72
N GLU A 14 -7.86 -12.37 -23.32
CA GLU A 14 -7.31 -11.99 -24.64
C GLU A 14 -5.77 -11.88 -24.68
N GLY A 15 -5.08 -12.12 -23.57
CA GLY A 15 -3.62 -12.21 -23.51
C GLY A 15 -2.93 -10.85 -23.36
N ALA A 16 -1.75 -10.71 -23.99
CA ALA A 16 -0.88 -9.55 -23.80
C ALA A 16 -1.54 -8.22 -24.22
N GLN A 17 -2.38 -8.24 -25.25
CA GLN A 17 -3.05 -7.06 -25.78
C GLN A 17 -4.08 -6.51 -24.78
N GLY A 18 -4.92 -7.38 -24.21
CA GLY A 18 -5.94 -6.96 -23.25
C GLY A 18 -5.37 -6.62 -21.87
N GLN A 19 -4.27 -7.28 -21.44
CA GLN A 19 -3.52 -6.83 -20.26
C GLN A 19 -2.97 -5.41 -20.43
N GLY A 20 -2.49 -5.06 -21.63
CA GLY A 20 -2.06 -3.70 -21.96
C GLY A 20 -3.17 -2.65 -21.83
N GLN A 21 -4.38 -2.95 -22.34
CA GLN A 21 -5.54 -2.06 -22.20
C GLN A 21 -5.94 -1.83 -20.74
N LEU A 22 -5.92 -2.88 -19.92
CA LEU A 22 -6.24 -2.74 -18.50
C LEU A 22 -5.20 -1.92 -17.74
N THR A 23 -3.92 -2.01 -18.12
CA THR A 23 -2.88 -1.14 -17.58
C THR A 23 -3.14 0.32 -17.96
N GLN A 24 -3.57 0.62 -19.19
CA GLN A 24 -3.93 1.98 -19.60
C GLN A 24 -5.10 2.54 -18.78
N TYR A 25 -6.17 1.76 -18.56
CA TYR A 25 -7.26 2.19 -17.69
C TYR A 25 -6.80 2.43 -16.25
N THR A 26 -5.93 1.57 -15.73
CA THR A 26 -5.36 1.73 -14.39
C THR A 26 -4.52 3.00 -14.30
N ARG A 27 -3.78 3.36 -15.36
CA ARG A 27 -2.99 4.59 -15.43
C ARG A 27 -3.87 5.84 -15.34
N TYR A 28 -4.93 5.90 -16.14
CA TYR A 28 -5.87 7.04 -16.10
C TYR A 28 -6.55 7.18 -14.74
N LEU A 29 -6.98 6.06 -14.16
CA LEU A 29 -7.62 6.04 -12.85
C LEU A 29 -6.65 6.47 -11.74
N THR A 30 -5.38 6.07 -11.82
CA THR A 30 -4.36 6.46 -10.84
C THR A 30 -4.04 7.95 -10.93
N ILE A 31 -3.98 8.54 -12.13
CA ILE A 31 -3.80 9.99 -12.30
C ILE A 31 -5.00 10.76 -11.72
N ALA A 32 -6.24 10.31 -11.99
CA ALA A 32 -7.44 10.93 -11.44
C ALA A 32 -7.47 10.87 -9.90
N LEU A 33 -7.13 9.71 -9.32
CA LEU A 33 -7.00 9.57 -7.86
C LEU A 33 -5.85 10.41 -7.30
N GLY A 34 -4.74 10.55 -8.03
CA GLY A 34 -3.61 11.40 -7.67
C GLY A 34 -4.00 12.87 -7.60
N LEU A 35 -4.75 13.36 -8.59
CA LEU A 35 -5.30 14.72 -8.60
C LEU A 35 -6.23 14.98 -7.41
N LEU A 36 -7.10 14.01 -7.09
CA LEU A 36 -8.00 14.09 -5.95
C LEU A 36 -7.22 14.12 -4.63
N ASN A 37 -6.22 13.25 -4.47
CA ASN A 37 -5.34 13.23 -3.29
C ASN A 37 -4.54 14.54 -3.17
N ALA A 38 -3.95 15.04 -4.25
CA ALA A 38 -3.19 16.29 -4.26
C ALA A 38 -4.07 17.48 -3.85
N THR A 39 -5.31 17.53 -4.37
CA THR A 39 -6.28 18.56 -3.97
C THR A 39 -6.61 18.47 -2.48
N THR A 40 -6.84 17.26 -1.96
CA THR A 40 -7.13 17.02 -0.53
C THR A 40 -5.97 17.45 0.37
N LEU A 41 -4.74 17.10 0.01
CA LEU A 41 -3.56 17.49 0.76
C LEU A 41 -3.36 19.00 0.77
N VAL A 42 -3.56 19.67 -0.37
CA VAL A 42 -3.43 21.13 -0.47
C VAL A 42 -4.54 21.84 0.31
N THR A 43 -5.78 21.33 0.32
CA THR A 43 -6.88 21.93 1.08
C THR A 43 -6.71 21.76 2.60
N LEU A 44 -6.18 20.61 3.05
CA LEU A 44 -5.84 20.38 4.46
C LEU A 44 -4.60 21.17 4.90
N ALA A 45 -3.62 21.37 4.01
CA ALA A 45 -2.45 22.17 4.31
C ALA A 45 -2.87 23.64 4.52
N ARG A 46 -3.84 24.11 3.74
CA ARG A 46 -4.45 25.44 3.91
C ARG A 46 -5.26 25.59 5.20
N SER A 47 -5.91 24.54 5.70
CA SER A 47 -6.67 24.60 6.96
C SER A 47 -5.79 24.50 8.21
N GLY A 48 -4.47 24.36 8.07
CA GLY A 48 -3.53 24.24 9.19
C GLY A 48 -3.64 22.90 9.96
N GLN A 49 -4.47 21.97 9.51
CA GLN A 49 -4.73 20.71 10.21
C GLN A 49 -3.69 19.61 9.93
N LEU A 50 -2.90 19.73 8.86
CA LEU A 50 -1.84 18.77 8.53
C LEU A 50 -0.59 18.91 9.40
N PHE A 51 -0.31 20.11 9.94
CA PHE A 51 0.89 20.39 10.73
C PHE A 51 0.50 20.96 12.09
N SER A 52 -0.16 20.16 12.93
CA SER A 52 -0.60 20.52 14.28
C SER A 52 0.53 20.86 15.29
N GLY A 53 1.79 20.88 14.86
CA GLY A 53 2.96 21.21 15.68
C GLY A 53 4.02 22.07 15.00
N CYS A 54 3.81 22.50 13.74
CA CYS A 54 4.61 23.55 13.13
C CYS A 54 3.80 24.83 13.27
N GLY A 55 4.13 25.64 14.28
CA GLY A 55 3.44 26.89 14.54
C GLY A 55 3.35 27.76 13.30
N ALA A 56 2.15 27.95 12.77
CA ALA A 56 1.80 29.11 11.96
C ALA A 56 0.30 29.43 12.08
N ALA A 57 -0.27 29.24 13.28
CA ALA A 57 -1.35 30.11 13.72
C ALA A 57 -0.72 31.47 14.09
N GLY A 58 -0.52 32.35 13.10
CA GLY A 58 -0.47 33.79 13.38
C GLY A 58 0.78 34.61 13.07
N SER A 59 1.99 34.08 12.88
CA SER A 59 3.13 34.96 12.51
C SER A 59 4.37 34.22 12.00
N ALA A 60 4.96 34.78 10.93
CA ALA A 60 6.23 34.43 10.27
C ALA A 60 6.24 33.19 9.36
N GLY A 61 5.85 33.40 8.10
CA GLY A 61 6.17 32.52 6.97
C GLY A 61 5.09 31.51 6.63
N ALA A 62 3.99 31.97 6.02
CA ALA A 62 3.00 31.06 5.45
C ALA A 62 3.72 30.08 4.51
N LEU A 63 3.60 28.77 4.76
CA LEU A 63 4.07 27.69 3.88
C LEU A 63 3.57 27.88 2.42
N ILE A 64 2.53 28.69 2.25
CA ILE A 64 2.06 29.24 0.99
C ILE A 64 2.13 30.78 1.10
N PRO A 65 3.15 31.44 0.54
CA PRO A 65 3.31 32.90 0.68
C PRO A 65 2.19 33.71 0.02
N ASN A 66 1.38 33.10 -0.86
CA ASN A 66 0.23 33.73 -1.50
C ASN A 66 -0.88 32.71 -1.73
N ASP A 67 -2.07 32.97 -1.19
CA ASP A 67 -3.32 32.20 -1.37
C ASP A 67 -3.93 32.38 -2.79
N ASN A 68 -3.07 32.57 -3.80
CA ASN A 68 -3.48 32.81 -5.17
C ASN A 68 -3.87 31.49 -5.85
N LEU A 69 -4.94 31.51 -6.64
CA LEU A 69 -5.44 30.34 -7.39
C LEU A 69 -4.35 29.73 -8.29
N VAL A 70 -3.44 30.57 -8.78
CA VAL A 70 -2.28 30.16 -9.60
C VAL A 70 -1.28 29.31 -8.78
N THR A 71 -0.98 29.71 -7.55
CA THR A 71 -0.06 28.96 -6.66
C THR A 71 -0.66 27.62 -6.26
N ILE A 72 -1.96 27.58 -5.98
CA ILE A 72 -2.69 26.34 -5.66
C ILE A 72 -2.71 25.40 -6.88
N GLY A 73 -3.00 25.94 -8.06
CA GLY A 73 -2.95 25.17 -9.30
C GLY A 73 -1.57 24.57 -9.56
N LEU A 74 -0.51 25.34 -9.33
CA LEU A 74 0.88 24.88 -9.44
C LEU A 74 1.23 23.80 -8.40
N LEU A 75 0.78 23.92 -7.16
CA LEU A 75 0.99 22.90 -6.13
C LEU A 75 0.29 21.58 -6.47
N ILE A 76 -0.98 21.64 -6.91
CA ILE A 76 -1.72 20.44 -7.32
C ILE A 76 -1.07 19.80 -8.55
N LEU A 77 -0.66 20.63 -9.53
CA LEU A 77 -0.02 20.14 -10.75
C LEU A 77 1.33 19.48 -10.46
N THR A 78 2.16 20.09 -9.61
CA THR A 78 3.47 19.53 -9.24
C THR A 78 3.35 18.23 -8.45
N LEU A 79 2.41 18.14 -7.50
CA LEU A 79 2.13 16.90 -6.77
C LEU A 79 1.60 15.80 -7.69
N THR A 80 0.66 16.15 -8.58
CA THR A 80 0.10 15.19 -9.55
C THR A 80 1.16 14.72 -10.54
N ALA A 81 2.00 15.63 -11.06
CA ALA A 81 3.12 15.31 -11.94
C ALA A 81 4.14 14.39 -11.24
N GLY A 82 4.46 14.66 -9.97
CA GLY A 82 5.31 13.80 -9.15
C GLY A 82 4.75 12.38 -9.01
N SER A 83 3.45 12.24 -8.74
CA SER A 83 2.79 10.92 -8.67
C SER A 83 2.81 10.18 -10.01
N GLY A 84 2.65 10.89 -11.12
CA GLY A 84 2.76 10.32 -12.48
C GLY A 84 4.17 9.85 -12.79
N LEU A 85 5.19 10.62 -12.37
CA LEU A 85 6.60 10.25 -12.51
C LEU A 85 6.90 8.97 -11.73
N ILE A 86 6.45 8.87 -10.47
CA ILE A 86 6.63 7.66 -9.64
C ILE A 86 5.96 6.45 -10.30
N MET A 87 4.74 6.60 -10.83
CA MET A 87 4.05 5.53 -11.54
C MET A 87 4.85 5.05 -12.76
N TRP A 88 5.33 5.99 -13.58
CA TRP A 88 6.14 5.69 -14.76
C TRP A 88 7.45 4.97 -14.37
N MET A 89 8.12 5.40 -13.30
CA MET A 89 9.28 4.69 -12.77
C MET A 89 8.94 3.26 -12.34
N GLY A 90 7.78 3.03 -11.71
CA GLY A 90 7.33 1.71 -11.31
C GLY A 90 7.11 0.78 -12.52
N GLU A 91 6.53 1.31 -13.60
CA GLU A 91 6.36 0.58 -14.86
C GLU A 91 7.73 0.23 -15.48
N LEU A 92 8.66 1.19 -15.55
CA LEU A 92 10.02 0.95 -16.06
C LEU A 92 10.78 -0.13 -15.27
N VAL A 93 10.65 -0.15 -13.94
CA VAL A 93 11.28 -1.19 -13.11
C VAL A 93 10.69 -2.57 -13.43
N THR A 94 9.37 -2.63 -13.66
CA THR A 94 8.68 -3.87 -14.03
C THR A 94 9.14 -4.36 -15.41
N GLU A 95 9.29 -3.47 -16.39
CA GLU A 95 9.79 -3.81 -17.74
C GLU A 95 11.24 -4.31 -17.72
N LYS A 96 12.07 -3.79 -16.80
CA LYS A 96 13.46 -4.25 -16.61
C LYS A 96 13.57 -5.59 -15.87
N GLY A 97 12.46 -6.22 -15.51
CA GLY A 97 12.41 -7.61 -15.02
C GLY A 97 12.71 -7.80 -13.53
N VAL A 98 12.78 -6.74 -12.73
CA VAL A 98 13.03 -6.84 -11.28
C VAL A 98 11.70 -6.93 -10.52
N GLY A 99 10.97 -8.03 -10.71
CA GLY A 99 9.69 -8.28 -10.03
C GLY A 99 8.60 -7.26 -10.36
N ASN A 100 7.74 -6.94 -9.39
CA ASN A 100 6.69 -5.94 -9.55
C ASN A 100 7.19 -4.57 -9.07
N GLY A 101 7.42 -3.64 -10.01
CA GLY A 101 8.06 -2.35 -9.73
C GLY A 101 7.28 -1.48 -8.75
N MET A 102 5.94 -1.52 -8.76
CA MET A 102 5.13 -0.75 -7.80
C MET A 102 5.34 -1.26 -6.36
N SER A 103 5.40 -2.57 -6.17
CA SER A 103 5.68 -3.15 -4.84
C SER A 103 7.10 -2.83 -4.34
N LEU A 104 8.06 -2.79 -5.26
CA LEU A 104 9.47 -2.49 -4.94
C LEU A 104 9.63 -1.02 -4.54
N LEU A 105 8.95 -0.09 -5.21
CA LEU A 105 8.93 1.32 -4.82
C LEU A 105 8.35 1.53 -3.42
N ILE A 106 7.24 0.86 -3.09
CA ILE A 106 6.66 0.89 -1.74
C ILE A 106 7.65 0.33 -0.71
N PHE A 107 8.32 -0.78 -1.03
CA PHE A 107 9.35 -1.35 -0.17
C PHE A 107 10.49 -0.37 0.11
N VAL A 108 11.02 0.30 -0.92
CA VAL A 108 12.10 1.29 -0.76
C VAL A 108 11.64 2.49 0.07
N ALA A 109 10.40 2.95 -0.12
CA ALA A 109 9.84 4.05 0.66
C ALA A 109 9.73 3.70 2.15
N ILE A 110 9.24 2.50 2.48
CA ILE A 110 9.14 2.02 3.87
C ILE A 110 10.55 1.81 4.46
N ALA A 111 11.46 1.20 3.68
CA ALA A 111 12.83 0.96 4.11
C ALA A 111 13.61 2.26 4.36
N ALA A 112 13.37 3.32 3.59
CA ALA A 112 13.99 4.63 3.80
C ALA A 112 13.53 5.31 5.09
N GLN A 113 12.31 5.04 5.55
CA GLN A 113 11.77 5.59 6.80
C GLN A 113 12.21 4.83 8.05
N PHE A 114 12.73 3.61 7.88
CA PHE A 114 13.12 2.76 9.01
C PHE A 114 14.29 3.35 9.82
N PRO A 115 15.40 3.84 9.22
CA PRO A 115 16.53 4.43 9.95
C PRO A 115 16.16 5.72 10.68
N THR A 116 15.34 6.57 10.07
CA THR A 116 14.90 7.85 10.67
C THR A 116 14.03 7.59 11.90
N SER A 117 13.13 6.62 11.82
CA SER A 117 12.27 6.19 12.94
C SER A 117 13.08 5.58 14.08
N LEU A 118 14.06 4.74 13.78
CA LEU A 118 14.98 4.18 14.77
C LEU A 118 15.83 5.26 15.47
N GLY A 119 16.34 6.24 14.71
CA GLY A 119 17.07 7.38 15.26
C GLY A 119 16.21 8.25 16.19
N ALA A 120 14.92 8.40 15.89
CA ALA A 120 13.98 9.13 16.73
C ALA A 120 13.74 8.43 18.08
N ILE A 121 13.62 7.10 18.08
CA ILE A 121 13.45 6.29 19.30
C ILE A 121 14.69 6.42 20.19
N LEU A 122 15.88 6.35 19.60
CA LEU A 122 17.14 6.51 20.34
C LEU A 122 17.21 7.85 21.08
N LYS A 123 16.78 8.94 20.44
CA LYS A 123 16.79 10.28 21.03
C LYS A 123 15.72 10.51 22.10
N THR A 124 14.56 9.86 21.97
CA THR A 124 13.38 10.14 22.82
C THR A 124 13.26 9.20 24.01
N GLN A 125 13.60 7.92 23.86
CA GLN A 125 13.35 6.85 24.85
C GLN A 125 14.63 6.19 25.39
N GLY A 126 15.80 6.61 24.90
CA GLY A 126 17.11 6.11 25.34
C GLY A 126 17.49 4.72 24.79
N TRP A 127 18.69 4.26 25.17
CA TRP A 127 19.31 3.03 24.62
C TRP A 127 18.57 1.74 24.97
N GLY A 128 17.90 1.67 26.13
CA GLY A 128 17.19 0.48 26.58
C GLY A 128 15.99 0.12 25.71
N THR A 129 15.11 1.09 25.44
CA THR A 129 13.94 0.90 24.57
C THR A 129 14.36 0.65 23.12
N PHE A 130 15.43 1.30 22.66
CA PHE A 130 15.99 1.07 21.33
C PHE A 130 16.40 -0.39 21.11
N LEU A 131 17.13 -0.99 22.07
CA LEU A 131 17.53 -2.40 21.99
C LEU A 131 16.33 -3.34 21.98
N ILE A 132 15.31 -3.08 22.79
CA ILE A 132 14.09 -3.91 22.84
C ILE A 132 13.38 -3.87 21.48
N VAL A 133 13.18 -2.70 20.90
CA VAL A 133 12.53 -2.54 19.59
C VAL A 133 13.33 -3.23 18.48
N LEU A 134 14.66 -3.12 18.52
CA LEU A 134 15.54 -3.75 17.53
C LEU A 134 15.47 -5.28 17.60
N VAL A 135 15.54 -5.85 18.81
CA VAL A 135 15.41 -7.30 19.03
C VAL A 135 14.02 -7.79 18.63
N LEU A 136 12.97 -7.09 19.03
CA LEU A 136 11.59 -7.44 18.67
C LEU A 136 11.38 -7.41 17.15
N GLY A 137 11.90 -6.38 16.48
CA GLY A 137 11.86 -6.27 15.02
C GLY A 137 12.55 -7.44 14.33
N LEU A 138 13.74 -7.83 14.82
CA LEU A 138 14.48 -8.98 14.29
C LEU A 138 13.70 -10.29 14.48
N VAL A 139 13.10 -10.50 15.65
CA VAL A 139 12.25 -11.67 15.92
C VAL A 139 11.05 -11.73 14.97
N ILE A 140 10.37 -10.59 14.75
CA ILE A 140 9.23 -10.52 13.82
C ILE A 140 9.68 -10.86 12.39
N VAL A 141 10.80 -10.30 11.92
CA VAL A 141 11.34 -10.60 10.59
C VAL A 141 11.68 -12.09 10.48
N ALA A 142 12.31 -12.68 11.49
CA ALA A 142 12.64 -14.10 11.49
C ALA A 142 11.38 -14.99 11.44
N LEU A 143 10.34 -14.63 12.19
CA LEU A 143 9.04 -15.33 12.17
C LEU A 143 8.36 -15.21 10.80
N VAL A 144 8.33 -14.01 10.20
CA VAL A 144 7.76 -13.80 8.87
C VAL A 144 8.50 -14.63 7.82
N VAL A 145 9.83 -14.62 7.85
CA VAL A 145 10.64 -15.42 6.91
C VAL A 145 10.40 -16.93 7.12
N PHE A 146 10.28 -17.40 8.36
CA PHE A 146 9.99 -18.79 8.67
C PHE A 146 8.62 -19.24 8.12
N VAL A 147 7.59 -18.40 8.31
CA VAL A 147 6.25 -18.68 7.79
C VAL A 147 6.23 -18.62 6.25
N GLU A 148 6.90 -17.65 5.64
CA GLU A 148 6.93 -17.49 4.18
C GLU A 148 7.70 -18.63 3.48
N GLN A 149 8.73 -19.18 4.12
CA GLN A 149 9.46 -20.36 3.63
C GLN A 149 8.71 -21.67 3.87
N SER A 150 7.65 -21.66 4.69
CA SER A 150 6.85 -22.85 4.96
C SER A 150 6.04 -23.24 3.72
N GLN A 151 6.28 -24.45 3.23
CA GLN A 151 5.62 -25.02 2.07
C GLN A 151 5.19 -26.45 2.34
N ARG A 152 3.96 -26.78 1.94
CA ARG A 152 3.45 -28.14 1.96
C ARG A 152 3.86 -28.85 0.66
N ARG A 153 4.61 -29.93 0.76
CA ARG A 153 5.02 -30.75 -0.39
C ARG A 153 3.96 -31.81 -0.65
N VAL A 154 3.22 -31.69 -1.76
CA VAL A 154 2.26 -32.71 -2.18
C VAL A 154 2.91 -33.59 -3.25
N PRO A 155 3.10 -34.91 -3.02
CA PRO A 155 3.74 -35.78 -4.00
C PRO A 155 2.83 -35.97 -5.22
N VAL A 156 3.40 -35.81 -6.41
CA VAL A 156 2.71 -36.05 -7.68
C VAL A 156 3.55 -37.02 -8.50
N GLN A 157 2.86 -37.98 -9.12
CA GLN A 157 3.48 -38.94 -10.00
C GLN A 157 3.24 -38.48 -11.44
N TYR A 158 4.30 -38.13 -12.16
CA TYR A 158 4.19 -37.93 -13.60
C TYR A 158 3.88 -39.25 -14.30
N ALA A 159 3.08 -39.17 -15.36
CA ALA A 159 2.69 -40.33 -16.14
C ALA A 159 3.94 -41.10 -16.61
N LYS A 160 3.95 -42.39 -16.29
CA LYS A 160 5.03 -43.31 -16.61
C LYS A 160 4.86 -43.84 -18.03
N ARG A 161 5.91 -43.81 -18.85
CA ARG A 161 5.90 -44.49 -20.15
C ARG A 161 6.25 -45.97 -19.95
N MET A 162 5.34 -46.87 -20.29
CA MET A 162 5.64 -48.31 -20.32
C MET A 162 6.43 -48.64 -21.59
N ILE A 163 7.56 -49.34 -21.43
CA ILE A 163 8.31 -49.95 -22.54
C ILE A 163 8.37 -51.45 -22.24
N GLY A 164 7.58 -52.26 -22.95
CA GLY A 164 7.42 -53.69 -22.68
C GLY A 164 6.75 -53.97 -21.33
N ARG A 165 7.22 -54.99 -20.59
CA ARG A 165 6.72 -55.34 -19.23
C ARG A 165 7.35 -54.54 -18.10
N ARG A 166 8.36 -53.72 -18.38
CA ARG A 166 9.07 -52.94 -17.36
C ARG A 166 8.57 -51.51 -17.38
N THR A 167 8.05 -51.09 -16.25
CA THR A 167 7.76 -49.70 -16.02
C THR A 167 9.12 -49.02 -15.74
N MET A 168 9.66 -48.26 -16.68
CA MET A 168 10.87 -47.43 -16.54
C MET A 168 10.48 -45.95 -16.46
N GLY A 169 11.07 -45.20 -15.53
CA GLY A 169 10.82 -43.76 -15.38
C GLY A 169 9.56 -43.45 -14.57
N GLY A 170 9.75 -42.95 -13.36
CA GLY A 170 8.67 -42.56 -12.44
C GLY A 170 9.30 -41.94 -11.22
N THR A 171 10.09 -40.89 -11.42
CA THR A 171 10.61 -40.13 -10.29
C THR A 171 9.43 -39.41 -9.65
N SER A 172 9.14 -39.73 -8.38
CA SER A 172 8.17 -38.95 -7.61
C SER A 172 8.65 -37.51 -7.56
N THR A 173 7.90 -36.59 -8.16
CA THR A 173 8.10 -35.17 -7.91
C THR A 173 7.16 -34.74 -6.79
N TYR A 174 7.36 -33.54 -6.26
CA TYR A 174 6.36 -32.88 -5.43
C TYR A 174 6.05 -31.51 -6.01
N ILE A 175 4.79 -31.11 -5.92
CA ILE A 175 4.40 -29.73 -6.18
C ILE A 175 4.42 -29.02 -4.81
N PRO A 176 5.26 -27.98 -4.64
CA PRO A 176 5.25 -27.18 -3.43
C PRO A 176 4.04 -26.25 -3.43
N ILE A 177 3.23 -26.32 -2.37
CA ILE A 177 2.14 -25.39 -2.10
C ILE A 177 2.60 -24.52 -0.93
N LYS A 178 2.90 -23.25 -1.20
CA LYS A 178 3.25 -22.27 -0.15
C LYS A 178 2.02 -21.98 0.72
N VAL A 179 2.26 -21.63 1.99
CA VAL A 179 1.18 -21.22 2.91
C VAL A 179 0.54 -19.91 2.45
N ASN A 180 1.34 -18.97 1.95
CA ASN A 180 0.86 -17.73 1.34
C ASN A 180 1.19 -17.72 -0.16
N MET A 181 0.16 -17.79 -1.00
CA MET A 181 0.30 -17.71 -2.47
C MET A 181 0.23 -16.26 -2.97
N ALA A 182 -0.38 -15.35 -2.20
CA ALA A 182 -0.68 -13.98 -2.59
C ALA A 182 0.43 -12.98 -2.24
N GLY A 183 1.42 -13.41 -1.45
CA GLY A 183 2.59 -12.60 -1.07
C GLY A 183 2.18 -11.35 -0.30
N VAL A 184 2.66 -10.18 -0.74
CA VAL A 184 2.47 -8.87 -0.08
C VAL A 184 1.20 -8.14 -0.57
N ILE A 185 0.60 -8.60 -1.65
CA ILE A 185 -0.54 -7.92 -2.30
C ILE A 185 -1.76 -7.77 -1.36
N PRO A 186 -2.18 -8.79 -0.59
CA PRO A 186 -3.32 -8.69 0.33
C PRO A 186 -3.18 -7.58 1.37
N VAL A 187 -1.98 -7.45 1.95
CA VAL A 187 -1.66 -6.47 2.99
C VAL A 187 -1.81 -5.04 2.44
N ILE A 188 -1.37 -4.82 1.20
CA ILE A 188 -1.47 -3.52 0.51
C ILE A 188 -2.95 -3.19 0.21
N PHE A 189 -3.74 -4.18 -0.21
CA PHE A 189 -5.17 -3.98 -0.45
C PHE A 189 -5.93 -3.69 0.85
N ALA A 190 -5.62 -4.41 1.93
CA ALA A 190 -6.19 -4.13 3.24
C ALA A 190 -5.88 -2.69 3.70
N SER A 191 -4.62 -2.25 3.61
CA SER A 191 -4.24 -0.89 4.00
C SER A 191 -4.88 0.19 3.11
N SER A 192 -4.95 -0.02 1.79
CA SER A 192 -5.58 0.94 0.88
C SER A 192 -7.10 1.01 1.04
N MET A 193 -7.77 -0.11 1.35
CA MET A 193 -9.20 -0.14 1.63
C MET A 193 -9.54 0.61 2.93
N LEU A 194 -8.70 0.50 3.96
CA LEU A 194 -8.86 1.27 5.21
C LEU A 194 -8.54 2.76 5.02
N TYR A 195 -7.68 3.10 4.07
CA TYR A 195 -7.33 4.49 3.78
C TYR A 195 -8.43 5.25 3.04
N LEU A 196 -9.26 4.59 2.22
CA LEU A 196 -10.32 5.27 1.45
C LEU A 196 -11.35 6.01 2.33
N PRO A 197 -11.92 5.41 3.40
CA PRO A 197 -12.80 6.13 4.32
C PRO A 197 -12.10 7.30 5.02
N ALA A 198 -10.83 7.13 5.39
CA ALA A 198 -10.02 8.18 6.01
C ALA A 198 -9.89 9.40 5.08
N LEU A 199 -9.65 9.15 3.79
CA LEU A 199 -9.57 10.19 2.78
C LEU A 199 -10.91 10.92 2.59
N LEU A 200 -12.03 10.19 2.57
CA LEU A 200 -13.37 10.79 2.50
C LEU A 200 -13.69 11.64 3.74
N ALA A 201 -13.31 11.16 4.93
CA ALA A 201 -13.46 11.90 6.18
C ALA A 201 -12.65 13.20 6.16
N GLN A 202 -11.43 13.19 5.61
CA GLN A 202 -10.63 14.39 5.42
C GLN A 202 -11.29 15.40 4.47
N PHE A 203 -11.91 14.92 3.39
CA PHE A 203 -12.60 15.79 2.42
C PHE A 203 -13.89 16.41 2.99
N ALA A 204 -14.60 15.67 3.84
CA ALA A 204 -15.88 16.06 4.42
C ALA A 204 -15.75 16.82 5.75
N THR A 205 -14.54 17.02 6.27
CA THR A 205 -14.30 17.81 7.49
C THR A 205 -14.47 19.31 7.17
N PRO A 206 -15.50 19.99 7.72
CA PRO A 206 -15.79 21.38 7.37
C PRO A 206 -14.74 22.36 7.94
N LYS A 207 -14.37 23.37 7.14
CA LYS A 207 -13.37 24.39 7.48
C LYS A 207 -13.78 25.38 8.58
N ASN A 208 -15.05 25.40 9.00
CA ASN A 208 -15.61 26.50 9.80
C ASN A 208 -16.31 26.01 11.07
N GLY A 209 -15.63 25.30 11.99
CA GLY A 209 -16.10 25.09 13.37
C GLY A 209 -17.53 24.55 13.56
N ALA A 210 -18.18 24.07 12.49
CA ALA A 210 -19.51 23.52 12.50
C ALA A 210 -19.41 22.04 12.84
N ASN A 211 -20.40 21.56 13.59
CA ASN A 211 -20.49 20.18 14.09
C ASN A 211 -19.96 19.19 13.06
N VAL A 212 -18.84 18.55 13.41
CA VAL A 212 -18.29 17.47 12.60
C VAL A 212 -19.38 16.40 12.52
N PRO A 213 -19.81 15.99 11.32
CA PRO A 213 -20.79 14.92 11.17
C PRO A 213 -20.35 13.70 11.99
N GLY A 214 -21.22 13.13 12.83
CA GLY A 214 -20.85 12.04 13.75
C GLY A 214 -20.26 10.80 13.07
N TRP A 215 -20.53 10.61 11.77
CA TRP A 215 -19.91 9.57 10.97
C TRP A 215 -18.41 9.83 10.69
N ILE A 216 -17.98 11.10 10.59
CA ILE A 216 -16.57 11.50 10.42
C ILE A 216 -15.80 11.32 11.72
N GLU A 217 -16.40 11.68 12.86
CA GLU A 217 -15.79 11.42 14.17
C GLU A 217 -15.67 9.93 14.44
N TRP A 218 -16.68 9.14 14.08
CA TRP A 218 -16.62 7.68 14.14
C TRP A 218 -15.49 7.14 13.26
N ILE A 219 -15.39 7.55 11.99
CA ILE A 219 -14.30 7.11 11.11
C ILE A 219 -12.94 7.55 11.66
N ASN A 220 -12.78 8.78 12.14
CA ASN A 220 -11.51 9.25 12.67
C ASN A 220 -11.11 8.55 13.99
N ASN A 221 -12.08 8.18 14.81
CA ASN A 221 -11.78 7.49 16.08
C ASN A 221 -11.54 5.99 15.90
N TYR A 222 -12.27 5.33 14.98
CA TYR A 222 -12.24 3.88 14.84
C TYR A 222 -11.43 3.37 13.63
N LEU A 223 -11.26 4.18 12.58
CA LEU A 223 -10.62 3.76 11.32
C LEU A 223 -9.29 4.47 11.00
N THR A 224 -8.95 5.60 11.65
CA THR A 224 -7.69 6.32 11.34
C THR A 224 -6.65 6.27 12.45
N ARG A 225 -7.05 6.14 13.72
CA ARG A 225 -6.12 5.93 14.83
C ARG A 225 -5.75 4.45 14.93
N GLY A 226 -4.49 4.14 14.61
CA GLY A 226 -3.91 2.80 14.72
C GLY A 226 -3.88 2.23 16.14
N ASP A 227 -4.23 3.03 17.15
CA ASP A 227 -4.27 2.63 18.56
C ASP A 227 -5.58 1.92 18.96
N HIS A 228 -6.66 2.06 18.18
CA HIS A 228 -7.94 1.48 18.56
C HIS A 228 -7.98 -0.02 18.21
N PRO A 229 -8.38 -0.92 19.13
CA PRO A 229 -8.39 -2.37 18.88
C PRO A 229 -9.31 -2.79 17.71
N ILE A 230 -10.35 -2.00 17.44
CA ILE A 230 -11.24 -2.20 16.27
C ILE A 230 -10.49 -2.03 14.95
N TYR A 231 -9.60 -1.03 14.85
CA TYR A 231 -8.77 -0.84 13.66
C TYR A 231 -7.87 -2.05 13.42
N MET A 232 -7.18 -2.52 14.48
CA MET A 232 -6.30 -3.68 14.40
C MET A 232 -7.06 -4.96 14.01
N LEU A 233 -8.23 -5.19 14.60
CA LEU A 233 -9.07 -6.35 14.31
C LEU A 233 -9.56 -6.31 12.87
N MET A 234 -10.04 -5.15 12.39
CA MET A 234 -10.50 -4.99 11.01
C MET A 234 -9.36 -5.13 10.00
N TYR A 235 -8.20 -4.55 10.29
CA TYR A 235 -7.00 -4.71 9.45
C TYR A 235 -6.55 -6.18 9.39
N PHE A 236 -6.55 -6.88 10.52
CA PHE A 236 -6.22 -8.30 10.61
C PHE A 236 -7.21 -9.17 9.82
N LEU A 237 -8.52 -8.97 10.01
CA LEU A 237 -9.56 -9.71 9.28
C LEU A 237 -9.52 -9.44 7.78
N LEU A 238 -9.33 -8.18 7.37
CA LEU A 238 -9.19 -7.84 5.95
C LEU A 238 -7.94 -8.48 5.35
N THR A 239 -6.83 -8.48 6.07
CA THR A 239 -5.58 -9.09 5.60
C THR A 239 -5.78 -10.59 5.39
N ILE A 240 -6.38 -11.30 6.36
CA ILE A 240 -6.69 -12.73 6.22
C ILE A 240 -7.72 -13.00 5.13
N GLY A 241 -8.73 -12.14 5.00
CA GLY A 241 -9.77 -12.30 3.98
C GLY A 241 -9.26 -12.11 2.55
N PHE A 242 -8.17 -11.37 2.37
CA PHE A 242 -7.52 -11.16 1.07
C PHE A 242 -6.37 -12.13 0.76
N THR A 243 -5.79 -12.80 1.77
CA THR A 243 -4.76 -13.86 1.59
C THR A 243 -5.38 -15.20 1.23
#